data_AF-K7QWE4-F1
#
_entry.id   AF-K7QWE4-F1
#
_cell.length_a   1.000
_cell.length_b   1.000
_cell.length_c   1.000
_cell.angle_alpha   90.00
_cell.angle_beta   90.00
_cell.angle_gamma   90.00
#
_symmetry.space_group_name_H-M   'P 1'
#
loop_
_entity.id
_entity.type
_entity.pdbx_description
1 polymer ?
#
loop_
_entity_poly.entity_id
_entity_poly.type
_entity_poly.pdbx_seq_one_letter_code
_entity_poly.pdbx_strand_id
1 'polypeptide(L)'
;MELTERQRQVLDYLARAGEARISEAAKALGAGEAGLKDLLTRLKARGLVESTPRRTWKLTGEGFRALKGLGKKASSLGALPAWTSLLALLPTPEYRALLRLTLAVAYLRQRAPSLGPMPWLGAYGPPGTGKSTVGEVALALVGGRFFDVRAMTPGEALGRRRQIPGGGWEVEPPATLAGPITVLDELGEAPPELQRALFALVNDRPQVVIEGQELPHRAAIYATWNPEGREVPLPEGAKRRGLVLNTTLYARTLHKAFVREGVGERIRELLEALPSPWLDLAQAPSPSPEGVDPGPLREALYGLLTPRGRGEVPLGALRPLAVAYKALFFPDSEGALVEAAYDMALVLASRPGLLVPGWERTLQALRGGLPLEEPSRPEEGRAYRALMDERGRRNRISTRLKRLLREAYRYRALTPEEEEERADLRGRVEVLVGELEREASPLEALEADGEALAQAFEAFLGRVKHRLEVERARLLEEAKNLKAQAQEAWNLAQRIRALAYKDPEGGMRELEKRGMVKRIAPQALPSGPREEGESALRVMQGVLGAALVMAGRSEGWRVLAGAVIPQVVEAGRGTATAWEFRGEVVRDPATFLFHMAQHLEKWAGKLSQQADSLRLRAKA
;
A
#
# COMPACT_ATOMS: atom_id res chain seq x y z
N MET A 1 -41.57 33.71 37.41
CA MET A 1 -42.50 32.56 37.51
C MET A 1 -41.87 31.53 38.44
N GLU A 2 -42.51 31.19 39.55
CA GLU A 2 -42.00 30.16 40.45
C GLU A 2 -42.46 28.76 40.02
N LEU A 3 -41.48 27.90 39.72
CA LEU A 3 -41.70 26.48 39.46
C LEU A 3 -41.69 25.71 40.77
N THR A 4 -42.66 24.80 40.95
CA THR A 4 -42.61 23.82 42.05
C THR A 4 -41.43 22.88 41.89
N GLU A 5 -40.96 22.28 42.98
CA GLU A 5 -39.83 21.33 42.96
C GLU A 5 -40.08 20.16 41.99
N ARG A 6 -41.31 19.63 41.96
CA ARG A 6 -41.68 18.56 41.03
C ARG A 6 -41.67 19.01 39.57
N GLN A 7 -42.08 20.24 39.28
CA GLN A 7 -41.99 20.81 37.94
C GLN A 7 -40.53 21.00 37.53
N ARG A 8 -39.67 21.48 38.43
CA ARG A 8 -38.22 21.61 38.16
C ARG A 8 -37.59 20.27 37.85
N GLN A 9 -37.87 19.22 38.62
CA GLN A 9 -37.35 17.87 38.37
C GLN A 9 -37.77 17.32 37.01
N VAL A 10 -39.03 17.52 36.61
CA VAL A 10 -39.54 17.06 35.30
C VAL A 10 -38.91 17.85 34.16
N LEU A 11 -38.82 19.17 34.29
CA LEU A 11 -38.16 20.03 33.31
C LEU A 11 -36.66 19.68 33.22
N ASP A 12 -35.95 19.50 34.33
CA ASP A 12 -34.52 19.13 34.34
C ASP A 12 -34.28 17.76 33.70
N TYR A 13 -35.16 16.78 33.95
CA TYR A 13 -35.11 15.50 33.27
C TYR A 13 -35.31 15.64 31.75
N LEU A 14 -36.35 16.36 31.31
CA LEU A 14 -36.60 16.59 29.89
C LEU A 14 -35.46 17.36 29.22
N ALA A 15 -34.79 18.25 29.96
CA ALA A 15 -33.63 18.98 29.48
C ALA A 15 -32.50 18.02 29.16
N ARG A 16 -32.16 17.13 30.12
CA ARG A 16 -31.08 16.15 29.98
C ARG A 16 -31.40 15.07 28.95
N ALA A 17 -32.66 14.62 28.88
CA ALA A 17 -33.10 13.59 27.94
C ALA A 17 -33.28 14.13 26.51
N GLY A 18 -33.47 15.45 26.36
CA GLY A 18 -33.83 16.11 25.11
C GLY A 18 -35.28 15.89 24.71
N GLU A 19 -35.66 14.63 24.51
CA GLU A 19 -37.02 14.19 24.18
C GLU A 19 -37.29 12.86 24.86
N ALA A 20 -38.43 12.71 25.54
CA ALA A 20 -38.75 11.49 26.28
C ALA A 20 -40.22 11.07 26.13
N ARG A 21 -40.47 9.75 26.15
CA ARG A 21 -41.83 9.22 26.33
C ARG A 21 -42.27 9.40 27.78
N ILE A 22 -43.59 9.45 28.00
CA ILE A 22 -44.16 9.53 29.36
C ILE A 22 -43.70 8.32 30.20
N SER A 23 -43.68 7.11 29.63
CA SER A 23 -43.27 5.90 30.33
C SER A 23 -41.81 5.92 30.77
N GLU A 24 -40.91 6.45 29.92
CA GLU A 24 -39.48 6.61 30.21
C GLU A 24 -39.26 7.64 31.31
N ALA A 25 -39.89 8.81 31.18
CA ALA A 25 -39.82 9.88 32.16
C ALA A 25 -40.44 9.47 33.51
N ALA A 26 -41.55 8.74 33.49
CA ALA A 26 -42.21 8.22 34.68
C ALA A 26 -41.31 7.24 35.43
N LYS A 27 -40.70 6.30 34.70
CA LYS A 27 -39.73 5.34 35.27
C LYS A 27 -38.53 6.04 35.88
N ALA A 28 -37.94 7.01 35.18
CA ALA A 28 -36.75 7.72 35.64
C ALA A 28 -37.01 8.63 36.84
N LEU A 29 -38.20 9.23 36.93
CA LEU A 29 -38.59 10.16 37.99
C LEU A 29 -39.34 9.50 39.16
N GLY A 30 -39.48 8.17 39.15
CA GLY A 30 -40.27 7.41 40.13
C GLY A 30 -41.72 7.90 40.20
N ALA A 31 -42.33 8.24 39.06
CA ALA A 31 -43.67 8.81 38.97
C ALA A 31 -44.67 7.82 38.37
N GLY A 32 -45.96 7.96 38.69
CA GLY A 32 -47.04 7.31 37.93
C GLY A 32 -47.27 8.01 36.58
N GLU A 33 -47.49 7.26 35.51
CA GLU A 33 -47.65 7.80 34.14
C GLU A 33 -48.82 8.79 34.02
N ALA A 34 -49.95 8.52 34.67
CA ALA A 34 -51.12 9.40 34.64
C ALA A 34 -50.82 10.77 35.27
N GLY A 35 -50.22 10.79 36.45
CA GLY A 35 -49.85 12.04 37.15
C GLY A 35 -48.78 12.85 36.40
N LEU A 36 -47.84 12.16 35.75
CA LEU A 36 -46.85 12.82 34.89
C LEU A 36 -47.51 13.42 33.63
N LYS A 37 -48.45 12.72 33.00
CA LYS A 37 -49.21 13.23 31.85
C LYS A 37 -49.97 14.52 32.19
N ASP A 38 -50.63 14.55 33.35
CA ASP A 38 -51.37 15.75 33.80
C ASP A 38 -50.43 16.92 34.10
N LEU A 39 -49.26 16.63 34.68
CA LEU A 39 -48.23 17.63 34.92
C LEU A 39 -47.66 18.19 33.61
N LEU A 40 -47.33 17.33 32.64
CA LEU A 40 -46.83 17.72 31.32
C LEU A 40 -47.87 18.53 30.52
N THR A 41 -49.15 18.16 30.62
CA THR A 41 -50.25 18.92 30.00
C THR A 41 -50.34 20.34 30.58
N ARG A 42 -50.18 20.49 31.90
CA ARG A 42 -50.13 21.81 32.56
C ARG A 42 -48.88 22.60 32.19
N LEU A 43 -47.72 21.96 32.09
CA LEU A 43 -46.49 22.61 31.64
C LEU A 43 -46.58 23.05 30.17
N LYS A 44 -47.27 22.28 29.33
CA LYS A 44 -47.54 22.63 27.93
C LYS A 44 -48.48 23.81 27.79
N ALA A 45 -49.54 23.87 28.60
CA ALA A 45 -50.42 25.04 28.65
C ALA A 45 -49.68 26.32 29.07
N ARG A 46 -48.56 26.19 29.80
CA ARG A 46 -47.67 27.30 30.17
C ARG A 46 -46.56 27.58 29.15
N GLY A 47 -46.57 26.91 28.00
CA GLY A 47 -45.56 27.09 26.97
C GLY A 47 -44.17 26.55 27.33
N LEU A 48 -44.00 25.80 28.43
CA LEU A 48 -42.69 25.34 28.93
C LEU A 48 -42.23 24.01 28.31
N VAL A 49 -43.17 23.18 27.88
CA VAL A 49 -42.91 21.91 27.21
C VAL A 49 -43.86 21.78 26.02
N GLU A 50 -43.49 20.96 25.06
CA GLU A 50 -44.33 20.63 23.93
C GLU A 50 -44.38 19.12 23.71
N SER A 51 -45.49 18.68 23.11
CA SER A 51 -45.68 17.28 22.72
C SER A 51 -45.35 17.13 21.24
N THR A 52 -44.48 16.20 20.89
CA THR A 52 -44.11 15.95 19.49
C THR A 52 -45.12 15.01 18.79
N PRO A 53 -45.10 14.92 17.45
CA PRO A 53 -45.91 13.94 16.71
C PRO A 53 -45.68 12.47 17.10
N ARG A 54 -44.54 12.15 17.73
CA ARG A 54 -44.17 10.79 18.17
C ARG A 54 -44.68 10.44 19.58
N ARG A 55 -45.59 11.24 20.15
CA ARG A 55 -46.13 11.10 21.53
C ARG A 55 -45.07 11.20 22.61
N THR A 56 -43.98 11.92 22.33
CA THR A 56 -42.93 12.27 23.27
C THR A 56 -43.07 13.72 23.70
N TRP A 57 -42.36 14.11 24.75
CA TRP A 57 -42.36 15.45 25.31
C TRP A 57 -40.94 16.00 25.33
N LYS A 58 -40.81 17.30 25.08
CA LYS A 58 -39.55 18.04 25.16
C LYS A 58 -39.78 19.45 25.68
N LEU A 59 -38.72 20.11 26.13
CA LEU A 59 -38.77 21.51 26.54
C LEU A 59 -38.88 22.45 25.35
N THR A 60 -39.55 23.57 25.58
CA THR A 60 -39.49 24.75 24.69
C THR A 60 -38.33 25.66 25.11
N GLY A 61 -38.02 26.68 24.31
CA GLY A 61 -37.08 27.73 24.70
C GLY A 61 -37.49 28.48 25.98
N GLU A 62 -38.78 28.63 26.25
CA GLU A 62 -39.26 29.20 27.53
C GLU A 62 -39.06 28.22 28.70
N GLY A 63 -39.22 26.92 28.46
CA GLY A 63 -38.89 25.86 29.41
C GLY A 63 -37.44 25.93 29.87
N PHE A 64 -36.51 26.05 28.92
CA PHE A 64 -35.08 26.22 29.22
C PHE A 64 -34.79 27.51 30.00
N ARG A 65 -35.45 28.62 29.65
CA ARG A 65 -35.32 29.88 30.38
C ARG A 65 -35.87 29.77 31.81
N ALA A 66 -36.98 29.06 32.00
CA ALA A 66 -37.62 28.88 33.30
C ALA A 66 -36.80 28.00 34.27
N LEU A 67 -35.91 27.15 33.76
CA LEU A 67 -34.97 26.36 34.58
C LEU A 67 -33.86 27.20 35.22
N LYS A 68 -33.65 28.48 34.83
CA LYS A 68 -32.47 29.24 35.29
C LYS A 68 -32.60 29.90 36.66
N GLY A 69 -31.66 29.51 37.53
CA GLY A 69 -30.78 30.46 38.24
C GLY A 69 -29.84 31.14 37.25
N LEU A 70 -29.71 32.46 37.38
CA LEU A 70 -29.10 33.39 36.42
C LEU A 70 -27.57 33.23 36.29
N GLY A 71 -27.09 33.24 35.04
CA GLY A 71 -25.78 33.81 34.69
C GLY A 71 -24.50 32.99 34.90
N LYS A 72 -24.50 31.85 35.60
CA LYS A 72 -23.27 31.04 35.69
C LYS A 72 -23.09 30.18 34.44
N LYS A 73 -22.04 30.48 33.67
CA LYS A 73 -21.55 29.63 32.59
C LYS A 73 -21.14 28.28 33.17
N ALA A 74 -21.36 27.19 32.43
CA ALA A 74 -20.95 25.87 32.91
C ALA A 74 -19.43 25.70 32.84
N SER A 75 -18.90 24.73 33.58
CA SER A 75 -17.51 24.30 33.50
C SER A 75 -17.28 23.19 32.46
N SER A 76 -18.32 22.44 32.06
CA SER A 76 -18.26 21.45 30.98
C SER A 76 -19.56 21.40 30.18
N LEU A 77 -19.47 20.98 28.91
CA LEU A 77 -20.65 20.85 28.02
C LEU A 77 -21.45 19.59 28.33
N GLY A 78 -20.80 18.48 28.68
CA GLY A 78 -21.49 17.23 29.04
C GLY A 78 -22.44 17.37 30.24
N ALA A 79 -22.19 18.34 31.13
CA ALA A 79 -23.05 18.62 32.28
C ALA A 79 -24.22 19.58 31.97
N LEU A 80 -24.24 20.23 30.79
CA LEU A 80 -25.29 21.14 30.40
C LEU A 80 -26.51 20.37 29.88
N PRO A 81 -27.69 20.49 30.51
CA PRO A 81 -28.87 19.76 30.04
C PRO A 81 -29.23 20.06 28.57
N ALA A 82 -29.09 21.32 28.14
CA ALA A 82 -29.35 21.71 26.75
C ALA A 82 -28.38 21.09 25.72
N TRP A 83 -27.24 20.55 26.14
CA TRP A 83 -26.28 19.89 25.24
C TRP A 83 -26.88 18.67 24.55
N THR A 84 -27.54 17.79 25.31
CA THR A 84 -28.19 16.59 24.73
C THR A 84 -29.30 16.99 23.76
N SER A 85 -30.08 18.02 24.13
CA SER A 85 -31.15 18.56 23.27
C SER A 85 -30.61 19.11 21.96
N LEU A 86 -29.50 19.84 22.01
CA LEU A 86 -28.82 20.37 20.82
C LEU A 86 -28.30 19.25 19.92
N LEU A 87 -27.63 18.24 20.48
CA LEU A 87 -27.14 17.10 19.70
C LEU A 87 -28.30 16.33 19.05
N ALA A 88 -29.42 16.15 19.73
CA ALA A 88 -30.61 15.50 19.19
C ALA A 88 -31.24 16.26 18.01
N LEU A 89 -31.09 17.58 17.96
CA LEU A 89 -31.54 18.40 16.82
C LEU A 89 -30.64 18.25 15.59
N LEU A 90 -29.36 17.89 15.76
CA LEU A 90 -28.47 17.65 14.63
C LEU A 90 -28.87 16.35 13.92
N PRO A 91 -29.15 16.42 12.60
CA PRO A 91 -29.85 15.35 11.88
C PRO A 91 -28.99 14.11 11.62
N THR A 92 -27.67 14.22 11.69
CA THR A 92 -26.75 13.12 11.39
C THR A 92 -25.63 13.00 12.43
N PRO A 93 -25.14 11.77 12.72
CA PRO A 93 -23.97 11.54 13.57
C PRO A 93 -22.75 12.33 13.11
N GLU A 94 -22.54 12.49 11.81
CA GLU A 94 -21.40 13.19 11.23
C GLU A 94 -21.40 14.68 11.61
N TYR A 95 -22.57 15.32 11.71
CA TYR A 95 -22.67 16.69 12.18
C TYR A 95 -22.41 16.82 13.68
N ARG A 96 -22.86 15.84 14.47
CA ARG A 96 -22.57 15.78 15.92
C ARG A 96 -21.07 15.60 16.16
N ALA A 97 -20.43 14.72 15.39
CA ALA A 97 -18.99 14.51 15.41
C ALA A 97 -18.23 15.77 15.01
N LEU A 98 -18.62 16.42 13.91
CA LEU A 98 -18.01 17.68 13.46
C LEU A 98 -18.09 18.76 14.54
N LEU A 99 -19.27 18.96 15.15
CA LEU A 99 -19.45 19.93 16.23
C LEU A 99 -18.54 19.62 17.45
N ARG A 100 -18.53 18.36 17.92
CA ARG A 100 -17.69 17.93 19.04
C ARG A 100 -16.20 18.16 18.75
N LEU A 101 -15.74 17.80 17.55
CA LEU A 101 -14.37 18.05 17.09
C LEU A 101 -14.04 19.55 17.03
N THR A 102 -14.94 20.39 16.51
CA THR A 102 -14.75 21.84 16.47
C THR A 102 -14.58 22.44 17.87
N LEU A 103 -15.43 22.05 18.82
CA LEU A 103 -15.35 22.51 20.21
C LEU A 103 -14.11 21.99 20.93
N ALA A 104 -13.70 20.75 20.67
CA ALA A 104 -12.47 20.18 21.19
C ALA A 104 -11.24 20.97 20.72
N VAL A 105 -11.15 21.29 19.44
CA VAL A 105 -10.05 22.11 18.90
C VAL A 105 -10.07 23.53 19.49
N ALA A 106 -11.25 24.15 19.62
CA ALA A 106 -11.38 25.48 20.23
C ALA A 106 -10.86 25.51 21.67
N TYR A 107 -11.25 24.53 22.47
CA TYR A 107 -10.78 24.38 23.84
C TYR A 107 -9.26 24.20 23.91
N LEU A 108 -8.67 23.34 23.07
CA LEU A 108 -7.23 23.08 23.08
C LEU A 108 -6.43 24.29 22.62
N ARG A 109 -6.86 25.01 21.57
CA ARG A 109 -6.20 26.23 21.10
C ARG A 109 -6.11 27.30 22.19
N GLN A 110 -7.12 27.36 23.07
CA GLN A 110 -7.16 28.28 24.20
C GLN A 110 -6.35 27.77 25.41
N ARG A 111 -6.49 26.49 25.77
CA ARG A 111 -5.99 25.94 27.05
C ARG A 111 -4.65 25.22 26.95
N ALA A 112 -4.33 24.63 25.81
CA ALA A 112 -3.09 23.89 25.57
C ALA A 112 -2.68 23.94 24.09
N PRO A 113 -2.35 25.13 23.55
CA PRO A 113 -2.00 25.31 22.13
C PRO A 113 -0.81 24.45 21.68
N SER A 114 0.08 24.09 22.61
CA SER A 114 1.31 23.33 22.36
C SER A 114 1.12 21.81 22.44
N LEU A 115 -0.09 21.31 22.76
CA LEU A 115 -0.32 19.88 23.01
C LEU A 115 -0.13 18.99 21.76
N GLY A 116 -0.21 19.58 20.56
CA GLY A 116 0.00 18.87 19.31
C GLY A 116 -0.65 19.60 18.14
N PRO A 117 -0.61 18.99 16.93
CA PRO A 117 -1.28 19.56 15.79
C PRO A 117 -2.79 19.57 16.00
N MET A 118 -3.41 20.72 15.74
CA MET A 118 -4.84 20.96 15.94
C MET A 118 -5.50 21.18 14.58
N PRO A 119 -6.25 20.20 14.04
CA PRO A 119 -6.74 20.29 12.69
C PRO A 119 -7.69 21.47 12.55
N TRP A 120 -7.77 22.04 11.35
CA TRP A 120 -8.88 22.92 11.01
C TRP A 120 -10.12 22.07 10.68
N LEU A 121 -11.31 22.65 10.83
CA LEU A 121 -12.57 21.94 10.65
C LEU A 121 -13.38 22.59 9.53
N GLY A 122 -14.23 21.80 8.89
CA GLY A 122 -15.17 22.41 7.98
C GLY A 122 -16.19 21.44 7.41
N ALA A 123 -17.07 22.00 6.59
CA ALA A 123 -18.03 21.22 5.82
C ALA A 123 -18.14 21.76 4.39
N TYR A 124 -18.32 20.88 3.43
CA TYR A 124 -18.59 21.25 2.05
C TYR A 124 -19.73 20.43 1.45
N GLY A 125 -20.42 21.00 0.47
CA GLY A 125 -21.47 20.33 -0.29
C GLY A 125 -22.62 21.29 -0.63
N PRO A 126 -23.75 20.79 -1.15
CA PRO A 126 -24.84 21.63 -1.65
C PRO A 126 -25.38 22.65 -0.62
N PRO A 127 -25.94 23.79 -1.07
CA PRO A 127 -26.58 24.76 -0.20
C PRO A 127 -27.80 24.15 0.52
N GLY A 128 -28.24 24.80 1.62
CA GLY A 128 -29.39 24.34 2.40
C GLY A 128 -29.17 23.07 3.23
N THR A 129 -27.92 22.63 3.39
CA THR A 129 -27.55 21.42 4.14
C THR A 129 -27.18 21.69 5.61
N GLY A 130 -27.18 22.95 6.07
CA GLY A 130 -26.92 23.31 7.47
C GLY A 130 -25.44 23.47 7.86
N LYS A 131 -24.54 23.62 6.89
CA LYS A 131 -23.09 23.80 7.12
C LYS A 131 -22.77 25.02 7.99
N SER A 132 -23.35 26.17 7.67
CA SER A 132 -23.17 27.44 8.40
C SER A 132 -23.80 27.35 9.79
N THR A 133 -24.93 26.65 9.93
CA THR A 133 -25.62 26.43 11.22
C THR A 133 -24.72 25.74 12.25
N VAL A 134 -23.88 24.78 11.86
CA VAL A 134 -22.95 24.16 12.80
C VAL A 134 -21.85 25.11 13.27
N GLY A 135 -21.41 26.02 12.40
CA GLY A 135 -20.52 27.12 12.79
C GLY A 135 -21.18 28.07 13.78
N GLU A 136 -22.42 28.50 13.51
CA GLU A 136 -23.21 29.35 14.40
C GLU A 136 -23.43 28.70 15.78
N VAL A 137 -23.75 27.40 15.80
CA VAL A 137 -23.88 26.63 17.04
C VAL A 137 -22.57 26.65 17.82
N ALA A 138 -21.44 26.37 17.17
CA ALA A 138 -20.14 26.38 17.84
C ALA A 138 -19.82 27.77 18.45
N LEU A 139 -20.14 28.85 17.74
CA LEU A 139 -19.99 30.22 18.24
C LEU A 139 -20.89 30.51 19.44
N ALA A 140 -22.13 30.04 19.45
CA ALA A 140 -23.03 30.22 20.59
C ALA A 140 -22.57 29.43 21.84
N LEU A 141 -21.85 28.33 21.64
CA LEU A 141 -21.37 27.49 22.73
C LEU A 141 -20.14 28.06 23.43
N VAL A 142 -19.15 28.56 22.69
CA VAL A 142 -17.85 28.97 23.27
C VAL A 142 -17.42 30.39 22.92
N GLY A 143 -18.20 31.11 22.10
CA GLY A 143 -17.87 32.43 21.60
C GLY A 143 -16.93 32.39 20.40
N GLY A 144 -16.68 33.55 19.80
CA GLY A 144 -15.83 33.67 18.62
C GLY A 144 -16.32 34.72 17.65
N ARG A 145 -15.96 34.57 16.37
CA ARG A 145 -16.37 35.47 15.29
C ARG A 145 -16.90 34.71 14.07
N PHE A 146 -17.88 35.31 13.41
CA PHE A 146 -18.44 34.85 12.15
C PHE A 146 -18.03 35.82 11.04
N PHE A 147 -17.50 35.31 9.94
CA PHE A 147 -17.17 36.08 8.76
C PHE A 147 -17.85 35.47 7.54
N ASP A 148 -18.67 36.27 6.87
CA ASP A 148 -19.05 35.98 5.49
C ASP A 148 -17.87 36.35 4.60
N VAL A 149 -17.17 35.35 4.05
CA VAL A 149 -15.94 35.57 3.29
C VAL A 149 -16.19 36.38 2.02
N ARG A 150 -17.41 36.35 1.46
CA ARG A 150 -17.77 37.10 0.25
C ARG A 150 -17.73 38.62 0.47
N ALA A 151 -17.96 39.05 1.70
CA ALA A 151 -17.93 40.46 2.11
C ALA A 151 -16.57 40.87 2.71
N MET A 152 -15.60 39.96 2.76
CA MET A 152 -14.35 40.14 3.48
C MET A 152 -13.25 40.72 2.60
N THR A 153 -12.45 41.62 3.16
CA THR A 153 -11.24 42.14 2.53
C THR A 153 -9.98 41.34 2.93
N PRO A 154 -8.94 41.27 2.10
CA PRO A 154 -7.68 40.62 2.46
C PRO A 154 -7.03 41.17 3.75
N GLY A 155 -7.18 42.48 4.00
CA GLY A 155 -6.68 43.11 5.22
C GLY A 155 -7.45 42.73 6.49
N GLU A 156 -8.71 42.31 6.38
CA GLU A 156 -9.45 41.72 7.51
C GLU A 156 -9.03 40.26 7.74
N ALA A 157 -8.68 39.55 6.67
CA ALA A 157 -8.26 38.16 6.72
C ALA A 157 -6.86 38.00 7.33
N LEU A 158 -5.89 38.80 6.88
CA LEU A 158 -4.48 38.68 7.27
C LEU A 158 -4.02 39.76 8.26
N GLY A 159 -4.79 40.83 8.44
CA GLY A 159 -4.43 41.92 9.33
C GLY A 159 -3.86 43.08 8.52
N ARG A 160 -3.48 44.14 9.23
CA ARG A 160 -3.01 45.39 8.62
C ARG A 160 -1.66 45.78 9.18
N ARG A 161 -0.84 46.44 8.36
CA ARG A 161 0.40 47.05 8.84
C ARG A 161 0.06 48.24 9.73
N ARG A 162 0.61 48.23 10.94
CA ARG A 162 0.54 49.34 11.88
C ARG A 162 1.94 49.91 12.07
N GLN A 163 2.07 51.22 11.93
CA GLN A 163 3.35 51.89 12.15
C GLN A 163 3.62 51.99 13.66
N ILE A 164 4.81 51.59 14.08
CA ILE A 164 5.24 51.65 15.49
C ILE A 164 6.00 52.96 15.78
N PRO A 165 5.90 53.52 17.00
CA PRO A 165 6.70 54.67 17.41
C PRO A 165 8.21 54.35 17.31
N GLY A 166 8.97 55.23 16.65
CA GLY A 166 10.42 55.05 16.45
C GLY A 166 10.84 54.55 15.05
N GLY A 167 9.88 54.28 14.16
CA GLY A 167 10.13 53.80 12.80
C GLY A 167 10.02 52.26 12.69
N GLY A 168 9.47 51.79 11.58
CA GLY A 168 9.13 50.37 11.35
C GLY A 168 7.62 50.10 11.34
N TRP A 169 7.24 48.84 11.09
CA TRP A 169 5.85 48.39 11.08
C TRP A 169 5.69 47.05 11.80
N GLU A 170 4.55 46.87 12.45
CA GLU A 170 4.07 45.59 12.99
C GLU A 170 2.81 45.14 12.23
N VAL A 171 2.54 43.84 12.22
CA VAL A 171 1.26 43.33 11.73
C VAL A 171 0.28 43.34 12.90
N GLU A 172 -0.77 44.15 12.80
CA GLU A 172 -1.91 44.07 13.72
C GLU A 172 -2.59 42.70 13.54
N PRO A 173 -2.70 41.88 14.60
CA PRO A 173 -3.28 40.56 14.48
C PRO A 173 -4.70 40.62 13.89
N PRO A 174 -5.00 39.87 12.83
CA PRO A 174 -6.32 39.91 12.23
C PRO A 174 -7.39 39.42 13.19
N ALA A 175 -8.60 39.95 12.98
CA ALA A 175 -9.80 39.54 13.67
C ALA A 175 -10.08 38.03 13.54
N THR A 176 -9.62 37.39 12.46
CA THR A 176 -9.74 35.95 12.21
C THR A 176 -8.93 35.07 13.17
N LEU A 177 -7.91 35.61 13.84
CA LEU A 177 -7.13 34.89 14.85
C LEU A 177 -7.65 35.14 16.28
N ALA A 178 -8.63 36.03 16.44
CA ALA A 178 -9.14 36.44 17.73
C ALA A 178 -10.28 35.54 18.23
N GLY A 179 -10.23 35.21 19.53
CA GLY A 179 -11.25 34.41 20.20
C GLY A 179 -11.11 32.91 19.99
N PRO A 180 -12.05 32.10 20.54
CA PRO A 180 -11.95 30.65 20.53
C PRO A 180 -12.22 29.99 19.17
N ILE A 181 -13.15 30.55 18.40
CA ILE A 181 -13.58 30.02 17.10
C ILE A 181 -13.69 31.16 16.10
N THR A 182 -13.25 30.88 14.87
CA THR A 182 -13.49 31.71 13.70
C THR A 182 -14.24 30.89 12.67
N VAL A 183 -15.46 31.32 12.33
CA VAL A 183 -16.26 30.75 11.25
C VAL A 183 -16.01 31.54 9.98
N LEU A 184 -15.49 30.87 8.94
CA LEU A 184 -15.31 31.40 7.59
C LEU A 184 -16.40 30.80 6.70
N ASP A 185 -17.51 31.50 6.57
CA ASP A 185 -18.65 31.04 5.77
C ASP A 185 -18.43 31.36 4.29
N GLU A 186 -18.81 30.42 3.42
CA GLU A 186 -18.71 30.53 1.97
C GLU A 186 -17.28 30.81 1.47
N LEU A 187 -16.27 30.18 2.08
CA LEU A 187 -14.87 30.29 1.66
C LEU A 187 -14.62 29.80 0.21
N GLY A 188 -15.57 29.06 -0.37
CA GLY A 188 -15.55 28.65 -1.78
C GLY A 188 -15.81 29.78 -2.76
N GLU A 189 -16.59 30.77 -2.35
CA GLU A 189 -17.01 31.92 -3.16
C GLU A 189 -16.01 33.08 -3.07
N ALA A 190 -14.94 32.90 -2.30
CA ALA A 190 -13.89 33.90 -2.11
C ALA A 190 -13.09 34.11 -3.41
N PRO A 191 -12.71 35.36 -3.76
CA PRO A 191 -11.74 35.60 -4.81
C PRO A 191 -10.43 34.81 -4.57
N PRO A 192 -9.75 34.31 -5.62
CA PRO A 192 -8.59 33.42 -5.45
C PRO A 192 -7.48 33.97 -4.54
N GLU A 193 -7.25 35.28 -4.55
CA GLU A 193 -6.26 35.95 -3.69
C GLU A 193 -6.65 35.89 -2.21
N LEU A 194 -7.91 36.19 -1.90
CA LEU A 194 -8.47 36.08 -0.55
C LEU A 194 -8.51 34.63 -0.08
N GLN A 195 -8.84 33.70 -0.96
CA GLN A 195 -8.87 32.28 -0.65
C GLN A 195 -7.47 31.76 -0.29
N ARG A 196 -6.44 32.12 -1.07
CA ARG A 196 -5.03 31.79 -0.77
C ARG A 196 -4.59 32.39 0.57
N ALA A 197 -4.96 33.64 0.84
CA ALA A 197 -4.68 34.31 2.10
C ALA A 197 -5.31 33.56 3.29
N LEU A 198 -6.60 33.23 3.21
CA LEU A 198 -7.30 32.50 4.27
C LEU A 198 -6.77 31.08 4.46
N PHE A 199 -6.28 30.41 3.41
CA PHE A 199 -5.62 29.10 3.56
C PHE A 199 -4.32 29.13 4.38
N ALA A 200 -3.67 30.29 4.54
CA ALA A 200 -2.54 30.43 5.46
C ALA A 200 -2.98 30.26 6.93
N LEU A 201 -4.22 30.63 7.25
CA LEU A 201 -4.84 30.44 8.56
C LEU A 201 -5.32 28.99 8.76
N VAL A 202 -5.55 28.26 7.67
CA VAL A 202 -5.99 26.86 7.66
C VAL A 202 -4.77 25.94 7.88
N ASN A 203 -4.23 26.01 9.09
CA ASN A 203 -3.08 25.23 9.54
C ASN A 203 -3.28 24.61 10.92
N ASP A 204 -2.45 23.61 11.23
CA ASP A 204 -2.52 22.81 12.44
C ASP A 204 -1.59 23.30 13.55
N ARG A 205 -0.84 24.38 13.32
CA ARG A 205 0.19 24.90 14.22
C ARG A 205 -0.36 25.99 15.14
N PRO A 206 0.19 26.16 16.35
CA PRO A 206 -0.23 27.19 17.31
C PRO A 206 0.17 28.61 16.92
N GLN A 207 0.91 28.78 15.82
CA GLN A 207 1.36 30.07 15.28
C GLN A 207 1.16 30.09 13.77
N VAL A 208 0.90 31.28 13.23
CA VAL A 208 0.84 31.55 11.80
C VAL A 208 1.88 32.60 11.43
N VAL A 209 2.47 32.50 10.25
CA VAL A 209 3.40 33.53 9.74
C VAL A 209 2.62 34.42 8.80
N ILE A 210 2.51 35.71 9.13
CA ILE A 210 1.88 36.72 8.27
C ILE A 210 2.89 37.84 8.05
N GLU A 211 3.20 38.11 6.78
CA GLU A 211 4.22 39.10 6.38
C GLU A 211 5.56 38.95 7.14
N GLY A 212 5.98 37.71 7.40
CA GLY A 212 7.23 37.40 8.10
C GLY A 212 7.16 37.52 9.63
N GLN A 213 6.02 37.90 10.21
CA GLN A 213 5.80 37.96 11.66
C GLN A 213 5.05 36.72 12.15
N GLU A 214 5.53 36.11 13.24
CA GLU A 214 4.86 34.98 13.89
C GLU A 214 3.76 35.47 14.83
N LEU A 215 2.51 35.18 14.48
CA LEU A 215 1.34 35.55 15.26
C LEU A 215 0.73 34.32 15.96
N PRO A 216 0.27 34.45 17.22
CA PRO A 216 -0.43 33.36 17.90
C PRO A 216 -1.72 32.96 17.18
N HIS A 217 -1.85 31.66 16.89
CA HIS A 217 -3.04 31.09 16.25
C HIS A 217 -3.92 30.40 17.30
N ARG A 218 -4.79 31.20 17.94
CA ARG A 218 -5.63 30.79 19.08
C ARG A 218 -7.08 30.46 18.71
N ALA A 219 -7.53 30.84 17.53
CA ALA A 219 -8.85 30.47 17.03
C ALA A 219 -8.82 29.05 16.45
N ALA A 220 -9.88 28.28 16.70
CA ALA A 220 -10.21 27.13 15.87
C ALA A 220 -10.90 27.63 14.60
N ILE A 221 -10.37 27.28 13.44
CA ILE A 221 -10.97 27.64 12.17
C ILE A 221 -12.03 26.60 11.81
N TYR A 222 -13.27 27.06 11.64
CA TYR A 222 -14.35 26.31 11.01
C TYR A 222 -14.70 26.99 9.68
N ALA A 223 -14.72 26.26 8.58
CA ALA A 223 -15.00 26.87 7.29
C ALA A 223 -16.04 26.08 6.48
N THR A 224 -16.81 26.79 5.65
CA THR A 224 -17.85 26.20 4.81
C THR A 224 -17.62 26.47 3.34
N TRP A 225 -18.10 25.54 2.49
CA TRP A 225 -17.98 25.63 1.04
C TRP A 225 -19.19 25.04 0.31
N ASN A 226 -19.61 25.70 -0.77
CA ASN A 226 -20.55 25.17 -1.75
C ASN A 226 -19.80 24.89 -3.07
N PRO A 227 -19.12 23.74 -3.24
CA PRO A 227 -18.44 23.50 -4.50
C PRO A 227 -19.45 23.35 -5.65
N GLU A 228 -19.22 24.04 -6.76
CA GLU A 228 -19.96 23.83 -8.02
C GLU A 228 -19.62 22.45 -8.67
N GLY A 229 -18.60 21.74 -8.14
CA GLY A 229 -18.08 20.46 -8.64
C GLY A 229 -17.94 19.33 -7.60
N ARG A 230 -17.43 18.16 -8.04
CA ARG A 230 -17.42 16.89 -7.28
C ARG A 230 -16.45 16.86 -6.07
N GLU A 231 -15.38 17.66 -6.06
CA GLU A 231 -14.43 17.74 -4.93
C GLU A 231 -13.94 19.18 -4.74
N VAL A 232 -13.71 19.60 -3.49
CA VAL A 232 -13.14 20.91 -3.19
C VAL A 232 -11.66 20.94 -3.62
N PRO A 233 -11.22 21.92 -4.43
CA PRO A 233 -9.81 22.09 -4.77
C PRO A 233 -9.03 22.71 -3.60
N LEU A 234 -9.06 22.06 -2.44
CA LEU A 234 -8.22 22.43 -1.30
C LEU A 234 -6.75 22.20 -1.67
N PRO A 235 -5.83 23.13 -1.38
CA PRO A 235 -4.40 22.87 -1.48
C PRO A 235 -4.05 21.61 -0.69
N GLU A 236 -3.14 20.79 -1.21
CA GLU A 236 -2.72 19.53 -0.55
C GLU A 236 -2.37 19.73 0.93
N GLY A 237 -1.64 20.80 1.26
CA GLY A 237 -1.31 21.13 2.65
C GLY A 237 -2.53 21.36 3.54
N ALA A 238 -3.61 21.95 3.01
CA ALA A 238 -4.86 22.13 3.74
C ALA A 238 -5.59 20.79 3.94
N LYS A 239 -5.66 19.94 2.90
CA LYS A 239 -6.28 18.60 3.01
C LYS A 239 -5.67 17.78 4.15
N ARG A 240 -4.33 17.76 4.23
CA ARG A 240 -3.56 16.99 5.24
C ARG A 240 -3.70 17.47 6.68
N ARG A 241 -4.13 18.71 6.87
CA ARG A 241 -4.23 19.37 8.18
C ARG A 241 -5.68 19.55 8.65
N GLY A 242 -6.65 19.00 7.91
CA GLY A 242 -8.07 19.28 8.12
C GLY A 242 -8.91 18.05 8.38
N LEU A 243 -10.02 18.25 9.08
CA LEU A 243 -11.13 17.30 9.16
C LEU A 243 -12.37 17.97 8.56
N VAL A 244 -12.78 17.48 7.39
CA VAL A 244 -13.80 18.15 6.58
C VAL A 244 -14.94 17.18 6.27
N LEU A 245 -16.16 17.60 6.60
CA LEU A 245 -17.38 16.86 6.32
C LEU A 245 -17.88 17.14 4.90
N ASN A 246 -18.10 16.10 4.10
CA ASN A 246 -18.79 16.19 2.81
C ASN A 246 -20.28 15.94 3.00
N THR A 247 -21.10 16.96 2.86
CA THR A 247 -22.56 16.87 3.04
C THR A 247 -23.29 16.36 1.80
N THR A 248 -22.60 16.23 0.66
CA THR A 248 -23.20 15.78 -0.62
C THR A 248 -23.85 14.40 -0.50
N LEU A 249 -23.24 13.49 0.28
CA LEU A 249 -23.75 12.13 0.46
C LEU A 249 -25.04 12.04 1.30
N TYR A 250 -25.40 13.13 1.98
CA TYR A 250 -26.54 13.22 2.89
C TYR A 250 -27.51 14.33 2.47
N ALA A 251 -27.35 14.86 1.25
CA ALA A 251 -27.96 16.13 0.87
C ALA A 251 -29.49 16.14 0.96
N ARG A 252 -30.20 15.07 0.59
CA ARG A 252 -31.67 15.04 0.68
C ARG A 252 -32.13 14.99 2.13
N THR A 253 -31.46 14.19 2.95
CA THR A 253 -31.74 14.04 4.39
C THR A 253 -31.54 15.36 5.10
N LEU A 254 -30.40 16.00 4.85
CA LEU A 254 -30.06 17.30 5.42
C LEU A 254 -30.97 18.41 4.91
N HIS A 255 -31.22 18.49 3.61
CA HIS A 255 -32.12 19.49 3.04
C HIS A 255 -33.55 19.31 3.55
N LYS A 256 -34.04 18.07 3.72
CA LYS A 256 -35.34 17.83 4.34
C LYS A 256 -35.36 18.36 5.77
N ALA A 257 -34.37 18.00 6.58
CA ALA A 257 -34.27 18.41 7.96
C ALA A 257 -34.21 19.95 8.13
N PHE A 258 -33.28 20.60 7.42
CA PHE A 258 -33.04 22.03 7.57
C PHE A 258 -34.08 22.91 6.86
N VAL A 259 -34.46 22.57 5.62
CA VAL A 259 -35.35 23.42 4.80
C VAL A 259 -36.83 23.10 5.01
N ARG A 260 -37.21 21.82 5.14
CA ARG A 260 -38.63 21.43 5.26
C ARG A 260 -39.09 21.27 6.71
N GLU A 261 -38.24 20.72 7.57
CA GLU A 261 -38.58 20.43 8.97
C GLU A 261 -38.10 21.53 9.95
N GLY A 262 -37.54 22.63 9.45
CA GLY A 262 -37.15 23.80 10.25
C GLY A 262 -36.15 23.48 11.37
N VAL A 263 -35.23 22.51 11.16
CA VAL A 263 -34.22 22.18 12.19
C VAL A 263 -33.37 23.40 12.57
N GLY A 264 -32.99 24.23 11.60
CA GLY A 264 -32.17 25.43 11.86
C GLY A 264 -32.86 26.44 12.77
N GLU A 265 -34.17 26.64 12.61
CA GLU A 265 -34.97 27.53 13.46
C GLU A 265 -35.07 26.99 14.89
N ARG A 266 -35.34 25.70 15.05
CA ARG A 266 -35.38 25.05 16.37
C ARG A 266 -34.03 25.10 17.10
N ILE A 267 -32.93 24.95 16.37
CA ILE A 267 -31.59 25.16 16.91
C ILE A 267 -31.44 26.60 17.39
N ARG A 268 -31.82 27.59 16.57
CA ARG A 268 -31.71 29.01 16.91
C ARG A 268 -32.53 29.37 18.16
N GLU A 269 -33.77 28.88 18.26
CA GLU A 269 -34.61 29.05 19.44
C GLU A 269 -33.96 28.48 20.72
N LEU A 270 -33.31 27.31 20.61
CA LEU A 270 -32.57 26.72 21.72
C LEU A 270 -31.35 27.57 22.09
N LEU A 271 -30.61 28.07 21.10
CA LEU A 271 -29.45 28.95 21.31
C LEU A 271 -29.85 30.25 22.01
N GLU A 272 -30.94 30.89 21.59
CA GLU A 272 -31.46 32.13 22.18
C GLU A 272 -32.03 31.95 23.59
N ALA A 273 -32.46 30.74 23.94
CA ALA A 273 -32.97 30.43 25.28
C ALA A 273 -31.88 30.48 26.38
N LEU A 274 -30.59 30.47 26.02
CA LEU A 274 -29.47 30.43 26.94
C LEU A 274 -28.46 31.56 26.64
N PRO A 275 -27.85 32.18 27.66
CA PRO A 275 -26.84 33.20 27.46
C PRO A 275 -25.61 32.61 26.77
N SER A 276 -25.23 33.21 25.65
CA SER A 276 -24.00 32.91 24.91
C SER A 276 -22.81 33.68 25.51
N PRO A 277 -21.61 33.08 25.61
CA PRO A 277 -21.33 31.67 25.34
C PRO A 277 -21.86 30.77 26.46
N TRP A 278 -22.31 29.56 26.11
CA TRP A 278 -22.82 28.58 27.08
C TRP A 278 -21.72 28.04 28.02
N LEU A 279 -20.51 27.88 27.49
CA LEU A 279 -19.31 27.40 28.18
C LEU A 279 -18.27 28.51 28.25
N ASP A 280 -17.72 28.76 29.44
CA ASP A 280 -16.52 29.60 29.56
C ASP A 280 -15.27 28.74 29.43
N LEU A 281 -14.59 28.83 28.29
CA LEU A 281 -13.36 28.05 28.09
C LEU A 281 -12.26 28.43 29.09
N ALA A 282 -12.26 29.65 29.65
CA ALA A 282 -11.29 30.03 30.67
C ALA A 282 -11.51 29.28 32.00
N GLN A 283 -12.76 28.91 32.30
CA GLN A 283 -13.16 28.15 33.49
C GLN A 283 -13.30 26.64 33.25
N ALA A 284 -13.12 26.19 32.01
CA ALA A 284 -13.12 24.77 31.69
C ALA A 284 -11.94 24.04 32.40
N PRO A 285 -12.10 22.74 32.73
CA PRO A 285 -11.05 21.93 33.34
C PRO A 285 -9.72 22.06 32.59
N SER A 286 -8.60 21.95 33.31
CA SER A 286 -7.29 21.94 32.67
C SER A 286 -7.07 20.64 31.89
N PRO A 287 -6.52 20.69 30.66
CA PRO A 287 -6.27 19.50 29.87
C PRO A 287 -5.16 18.68 30.50
N SER A 288 -5.39 17.38 30.73
CA SER A 288 -4.37 16.45 31.20
C SER A 288 -4.09 15.37 30.14
N PRO A 289 -2.85 15.24 29.64
CA PRO A 289 -2.46 14.18 28.72
C PRO A 289 -2.11 12.86 29.43
N GLU A 290 -2.14 12.82 30.76
CA GLU A 290 -1.81 11.63 31.54
C GLU A 290 -2.83 10.51 31.28
N GLY A 291 -2.32 9.29 31.10
CA GLY A 291 -3.12 8.11 30.82
C GLY A 291 -3.75 8.06 29.42
N VAL A 292 -3.43 9.01 28.53
CA VAL A 292 -3.89 8.98 27.13
C VAL A 292 -2.76 8.48 26.21
N ASP A 293 -2.69 7.16 26.02
CA ASP A 293 -1.84 6.53 25.02
C ASP A 293 -2.62 6.26 23.71
N PRO A 294 -2.39 7.05 22.64
CA PRO A 294 -3.06 6.86 21.37
C PRO A 294 -2.48 5.71 20.53
N GLY A 295 -1.35 5.09 20.91
CA GLY A 295 -0.56 4.21 20.05
C GLY A 295 -1.38 3.10 19.38
N PRO A 296 -2.01 2.20 20.15
CA PRO A 296 -2.81 1.11 19.61
C PRO A 296 -3.97 1.58 18.73
N LEU A 297 -4.66 2.66 19.12
CA LEU A 297 -5.80 3.17 18.38
C LEU A 297 -5.39 3.92 17.10
N ARG A 298 -4.26 4.61 17.13
CA ARG A 298 -3.66 5.26 15.96
C ARG A 298 -3.25 4.20 14.93
N GLU A 299 -2.67 3.09 15.36
CA GLU A 299 -2.34 1.96 14.49
C GLU A 299 -3.60 1.33 13.89
N ALA A 300 -4.63 1.12 14.72
CA ALA A 300 -5.92 0.63 14.24
C ALA A 300 -6.53 1.56 13.20
N LEU A 301 -6.63 2.86 13.47
CA LEU A 301 -7.12 3.87 12.52
C LEU A 301 -6.28 3.88 11.24
N TYR A 302 -4.95 3.82 11.34
CA TYR A 302 -4.07 3.76 10.16
C TYR A 302 -4.34 2.52 9.30
N GLY A 303 -4.65 1.38 9.93
CA GLY A 303 -5.09 0.16 9.27
C GLY A 303 -6.45 0.30 8.55
N LEU A 304 -7.31 1.20 9.03
CA LEU A 304 -8.60 1.51 8.41
C LEU A 304 -8.51 2.51 7.26
N LEU A 305 -7.37 3.18 7.07
CA LEU A 305 -7.18 4.14 5.99
C LEU A 305 -6.74 3.47 4.69
N THR A 306 -7.34 3.90 3.58
CA THR A 306 -6.84 3.59 2.23
C THR A 306 -5.50 4.30 1.97
N PRO A 307 -4.77 4.01 0.88
CA PRO A 307 -3.58 4.77 0.50
C PRO A 307 -3.82 6.28 0.42
N ARG A 308 -4.99 6.70 -0.07
CA ARG A 308 -5.41 8.11 -0.11
C ARG A 308 -5.66 8.66 1.29
N GLY A 309 -6.41 7.93 2.12
CA GLY A 309 -6.66 8.31 3.51
C GLY A 309 -5.37 8.54 4.30
N ARG A 310 -4.37 7.66 4.13
CA ARG A 310 -3.05 7.80 4.79
C ARG A 310 -2.31 9.07 4.38
N GLY A 311 -2.56 9.57 3.17
CA GLY A 311 -1.98 10.81 2.67
C GLY A 311 -2.67 12.08 3.17
N GLU A 312 -3.95 12.00 3.57
CA GLU A 312 -4.79 13.18 3.85
C GLU A 312 -5.21 13.33 5.33
N VAL A 313 -5.12 12.29 6.15
CA VAL A 313 -5.70 12.29 7.50
C VAL A 313 -4.71 12.79 8.56
N PRO A 314 -5.07 13.79 9.40
CA PRO A 314 -4.19 14.31 10.45
C PRO A 314 -4.17 13.41 11.70
N LEU A 315 -3.59 12.19 11.58
CA LEU A 315 -3.56 11.22 12.70
C LEU A 315 -2.85 11.73 13.97
N GLY A 316 -1.94 12.70 13.84
CA GLY A 316 -1.29 13.35 14.97
C GLY A 316 -2.25 14.12 15.89
N ALA A 317 -3.45 14.46 15.40
CA ALA A 317 -4.47 15.16 16.17
C ALA A 317 -5.22 14.27 17.16
N LEU A 318 -5.13 12.94 17.03
CA LEU A 318 -5.93 11.99 17.82
C LEU A 318 -5.73 12.17 19.33
N ARG A 319 -4.46 12.26 19.77
CA ARG A 319 -4.15 12.43 21.20
C ARG A 319 -4.63 13.77 21.76
N PRO A 320 -4.32 14.92 21.14
CA PRO A 320 -4.89 16.19 21.57
C PRO A 320 -6.42 16.16 21.65
N LEU A 321 -7.11 15.64 20.62
CA LEU A 321 -8.57 15.55 20.60
C LEU A 321 -9.10 14.68 21.74
N ALA A 322 -8.49 13.52 22.02
CA ALA A 322 -8.88 12.66 23.13
C ALA A 322 -8.77 13.36 24.50
N VAL A 323 -7.72 14.16 24.72
CA VAL A 323 -7.56 14.98 25.93
C VAL A 323 -8.69 15.98 26.08
N ALA A 324 -9.09 16.65 24.99
CA ALA A 324 -10.24 17.54 25.01
C ALA A 324 -11.56 16.81 25.26
N TYR A 325 -11.74 15.61 24.69
CA TYR A 325 -12.95 14.82 24.89
C TYR A 325 -13.13 14.42 26.34
N LYS A 326 -12.05 13.99 26.99
CA LYS A 326 -12.03 13.72 28.43
C LYS A 326 -12.42 14.98 29.22
N ALA A 327 -11.87 16.15 28.88
CA ALA A 327 -12.17 17.38 29.62
C ALA A 327 -13.58 17.93 29.42
N LEU A 328 -14.12 17.88 28.19
CA LEU A 328 -15.35 18.60 27.82
C LEU A 328 -16.62 17.76 27.84
N PHE A 329 -16.51 16.48 27.45
CA PHE A 329 -17.67 15.63 27.13
C PHE A 329 -17.75 14.40 28.01
N PHE A 330 -16.61 13.75 28.29
CA PHE A 330 -16.56 12.43 28.91
C PHE A 330 -15.50 12.37 30.05
N PRO A 331 -15.66 13.15 31.14
CA PRO A 331 -14.66 13.22 32.22
C PRO A 331 -14.38 11.89 32.92
N ASP A 332 -15.39 11.02 32.99
CA ASP A 332 -15.32 9.75 33.73
C ASP A 332 -15.04 8.53 32.81
N SER A 333 -14.81 8.74 31.51
CA SER A 333 -14.72 7.65 30.53
C SER A 333 -13.29 7.38 30.06
N GLU A 334 -12.82 6.14 30.26
CA GLU A 334 -11.65 5.60 29.54
C GLU A 334 -11.87 5.58 28.01
N GLY A 335 -13.14 5.66 27.56
CA GLY A 335 -13.53 5.66 26.16
C GLY A 335 -13.32 6.99 25.42
N ALA A 336 -12.87 8.08 26.05
CA ALA A 336 -12.69 9.38 25.40
C ALA A 336 -11.79 9.32 24.15
N LEU A 337 -10.77 8.45 24.18
CA LEU A 337 -9.89 8.19 23.05
C LEU A 337 -10.62 7.48 21.90
N VAL A 338 -11.47 6.50 22.22
CA VAL A 338 -12.30 5.77 21.25
C VAL A 338 -13.36 6.68 20.63
N GLU A 339 -14.00 7.53 21.44
CA GLU A 339 -14.97 8.53 20.96
C GLU A 339 -14.34 9.55 20.01
N ALA A 340 -13.14 10.06 20.34
CA ALA A 340 -12.43 10.99 19.46
C ALA A 340 -12.04 10.32 18.12
N ALA A 341 -11.55 9.08 18.16
CA ALA A 341 -11.26 8.31 16.95
C ALA A 341 -12.52 8.03 16.12
N TYR A 342 -13.62 7.73 16.78
CA TYR A 342 -14.89 7.44 16.13
C TYR A 342 -15.45 8.67 15.42
N ASP A 343 -15.47 9.83 16.08
CA ASP A 343 -15.90 11.08 15.49
C ASP A 343 -15.01 11.51 14.32
N MET A 344 -13.69 11.30 14.42
CA MET A 344 -12.79 11.48 13.29
C MET A 344 -13.19 10.56 12.13
N ALA A 345 -13.42 9.27 12.39
CA ALA A 345 -13.80 8.31 11.36
C ALA A 345 -15.16 8.63 10.71
N LEU A 346 -16.16 9.08 11.48
CA LEU A 346 -17.45 9.55 10.95
C LEU A 346 -17.28 10.70 9.94
N VAL A 347 -16.48 11.71 10.29
CA VAL A 347 -16.19 12.82 9.38
C VAL A 347 -15.45 12.33 8.14
N LEU A 348 -14.48 11.42 8.29
CA LEU A 348 -13.72 10.85 7.18
C LEU A 348 -14.57 9.97 6.26
N ALA A 349 -15.55 9.24 6.81
CA ALA A 349 -16.44 8.36 6.06
C ALA A 349 -17.30 9.12 5.05
N SER A 350 -17.60 10.39 5.33
CA SER A 350 -18.30 11.27 4.38
C SER A 350 -17.51 11.53 3.09
N ARG A 351 -16.18 11.30 3.09
CA ARG A 351 -15.28 11.52 1.95
C ARG A 351 -14.90 10.16 1.33
N PRO A 352 -15.48 9.78 0.16
CA PRO A 352 -15.30 8.45 -0.39
C PRO A 352 -13.86 8.05 -0.68
N GLY A 353 -13.46 6.89 -0.17
CA GLY A 353 -12.14 6.31 -0.41
C GLY A 353 -11.04 6.82 0.49
N LEU A 354 -11.35 7.47 1.62
CA LEU A 354 -10.39 7.67 2.71
C LEU A 354 -10.32 6.48 3.68
N LEU A 355 -11.45 5.80 3.91
CA LEU A 355 -11.57 4.62 4.75
C LEU A 355 -11.82 3.34 3.94
N VAL A 356 -11.36 2.20 4.46
CA VAL A 356 -11.67 0.87 3.93
C VAL A 356 -13.13 0.48 4.25
N PRO A 357 -13.80 -0.34 3.42
CA PRO A 357 -15.14 -0.83 3.73
C PRO A 357 -15.19 -1.62 5.05
N GLY A 358 -16.26 -1.42 5.83
CA GLY A 358 -16.46 -2.14 7.10
C GLY A 358 -15.68 -1.59 8.30
N TRP A 359 -15.11 -0.39 8.18
CA TRP A 359 -14.38 0.30 9.25
C TRP A 359 -15.20 0.45 10.54
N GLU A 360 -16.52 0.53 10.43
CA GLU A 360 -17.45 0.69 11.54
C GLU A 360 -17.32 -0.47 12.54
N ARG A 361 -17.24 -1.71 12.02
CA ARG A 361 -17.15 -2.92 12.84
C ARG A 361 -15.87 -2.97 13.65
N THR A 362 -14.77 -2.52 13.06
CA THR A 362 -13.46 -2.49 13.72
C THR A 362 -13.45 -1.49 14.87
N LEU A 363 -13.98 -0.27 14.67
CA LEU A 363 -14.06 0.71 15.76
C LEU A 363 -15.08 0.31 16.84
N GLN A 364 -16.19 -0.31 16.45
CA GLN A 364 -17.17 -0.87 17.38
C GLN A 364 -16.57 -1.95 18.30
N ALA A 365 -15.68 -2.79 17.76
CA ALA A 365 -14.97 -3.80 18.55
C ALA A 365 -14.05 -3.17 19.60
N LEU A 366 -13.41 -2.04 19.28
CA LEU A 366 -12.47 -1.34 20.18
C LEU A 366 -13.17 -0.64 21.36
N ARG A 367 -14.48 -0.38 21.27
CA ARG A 367 -15.25 0.22 22.37
C ARG A 367 -15.70 -0.79 23.45
N GLY A 368 -15.35 -2.07 23.30
CA GLY A 368 -15.66 -3.07 24.32
C GLY A 368 -17.16 -3.38 24.47
N GLY A 369 -17.94 -3.27 23.39
CA GLY A 369 -19.34 -3.74 23.35
C GLY A 369 -20.42 -2.70 23.62
N LEU A 370 -20.08 -1.45 24.00
CA LEU A 370 -21.06 -0.35 24.05
C LEU A 370 -21.41 0.14 22.63
N PRO A 371 -22.69 0.24 22.24
CA PRO A 371 -23.10 0.56 20.87
C PRO A 371 -22.71 1.99 20.49
N LEU A 372 -21.85 2.15 19.48
CA LEU A 372 -21.58 3.46 18.86
C LEU A 372 -22.82 3.91 18.10
N GLU A 373 -22.96 5.22 17.93
CA GLU A 373 -24.01 5.77 17.07
C GLU A 373 -23.90 5.15 15.68
N GLU A 374 -24.99 4.69 15.06
CA GLU A 374 -24.88 4.13 13.71
C GLU A 374 -24.59 5.24 12.69
N PRO A 375 -23.56 5.11 11.83
CA PRO A 375 -23.27 6.12 10.82
C PRO A 375 -24.43 6.29 9.84
N SER A 376 -24.59 7.49 9.31
CA SER A 376 -25.61 7.73 8.29
C SER A 376 -25.30 6.86 7.08
N ARG A 377 -26.28 6.08 6.62
CA ARG A 377 -26.12 5.40 5.34
C ARG A 377 -26.02 6.47 4.26
N PRO A 378 -24.94 6.51 3.47
CA PRO A 378 -24.88 7.39 2.30
C PRO A 378 -26.14 7.16 1.48
N GLU A 379 -26.77 8.24 1.02
CA GLU A 379 -27.94 8.10 0.17
C GLU A 379 -27.54 7.23 -1.02
N GLU A 380 -28.18 6.07 -1.19
CA GLU A 380 -28.02 5.20 -2.36
C GLU A 380 -28.62 5.90 -3.60
N GLY A 381 -28.10 7.07 -3.94
CA GLY A 381 -28.36 7.69 -5.21
C GLY A 381 -27.73 6.83 -6.28
N ARG A 382 -28.43 6.66 -7.41
CA ARG A 382 -27.83 6.15 -8.66
C ARG A 382 -26.48 6.82 -8.95
N ALA A 383 -26.28 8.07 -8.50
CA ALA A 383 -25.02 8.79 -8.56
C ALA A 383 -23.89 8.18 -7.70
N TYR A 384 -24.14 7.72 -6.47
CA TYR A 384 -23.11 7.06 -5.64
C TYR A 384 -22.76 5.67 -6.19
N ARG A 385 -23.77 4.89 -6.59
CA ARG A 385 -23.52 3.60 -7.28
C ARG A 385 -22.76 3.83 -8.58
N ALA A 386 -23.19 4.78 -9.41
CA ALA A 386 -22.48 5.16 -10.63
C ALA A 386 -21.06 5.66 -10.35
N LEU A 387 -20.82 6.42 -9.27
CA LEU A 387 -19.48 6.86 -8.87
C LEU A 387 -18.60 5.69 -8.44
N MET A 388 -19.14 4.76 -7.64
CA MET A 388 -18.41 3.56 -7.21
C MET A 388 -18.19 2.58 -8.36
N ASP A 389 -19.12 2.49 -9.30
CA ASP A 389 -19.02 1.69 -10.52
C ASP A 389 -18.01 2.31 -11.50
N GLU A 390 -18.04 3.63 -11.70
CA GLU A 390 -17.09 4.40 -12.51
C GLU A 390 -15.67 4.23 -11.94
N ARG A 391 -15.53 4.34 -10.61
CA ARG A 391 -14.25 4.14 -9.92
C ARG A 391 -13.79 2.69 -9.96
N GLY A 392 -14.70 1.73 -9.82
CA GLY A 392 -14.42 0.31 -9.97
C GLY A 392 -13.93 -0.04 -11.38
N ARG A 393 -14.54 0.56 -12.41
CA ARG A 393 -14.11 0.44 -13.81
C ARG A 393 -12.70 1.01 -14.03
N ARG A 394 -12.45 2.25 -13.59
CA ARG A 394 -11.11 2.87 -13.63
C ARG A 394 -10.04 1.99 -12.98
N ASN A 395 -10.33 1.47 -11.80
CA ASN A 395 -9.41 0.59 -11.06
C ASN A 395 -9.12 -0.72 -11.79
N ARG A 396 -10.12 -1.33 -12.45
CA ARG A 396 -9.93 -2.57 -13.22
C ARG A 396 -8.94 -2.37 -14.37
N ILE A 397 -9.08 -1.28 -15.12
CA ILE A 397 -8.20 -0.95 -16.27
C ILE A 397 -6.79 -0.67 -15.78
N SER A 398 -6.63 0.23 -14.79
CA SER A 398 -5.33 0.57 -14.21
C SER A 398 -4.61 -0.67 -13.67
N THR A 399 -5.34 -1.55 -12.97
CA THR A 399 -4.78 -2.79 -12.42
C THR A 399 -4.34 -3.75 -13.53
N ARG A 400 -5.13 -3.91 -14.60
CA ARG A 400 -4.78 -4.75 -15.75
C ARG A 400 -3.52 -4.25 -16.44
N LEU A 401 -3.44 -2.96 -16.73
CA LEU A 401 -2.27 -2.34 -17.38
C LEU A 401 -1.00 -2.48 -16.53
N LYS A 402 -1.09 -2.19 -15.22
CA LYS A 402 0.04 -2.39 -14.28
C LYS A 402 0.47 -3.86 -14.17
N ARG A 403 -0.44 -4.82 -14.37
CA ARG A 403 -0.10 -6.26 -14.41
C ARG A 403 0.69 -6.60 -15.68
N LEU A 404 0.19 -6.17 -16.85
CA LEU A 404 0.83 -6.41 -18.14
C LEU A 404 2.23 -5.79 -18.21
N LEU A 405 2.37 -4.55 -17.70
CA LEU A 405 3.66 -3.89 -17.61
C LEU A 405 4.66 -4.70 -16.76
N ARG A 406 4.24 -5.16 -15.57
CA ARG A 406 5.08 -6.01 -14.70
C ARG A 406 5.47 -7.32 -15.38
N GLU A 407 4.58 -7.90 -16.17
CA GLU A 407 4.85 -9.11 -16.92
C GLU A 407 5.89 -8.89 -18.02
N ALA A 408 5.80 -7.78 -18.77
CA ALA A 408 6.79 -7.42 -19.79
C ALA A 408 8.20 -7.28 -19.21
N TYR A 409 8.34 -6.75 -17.99
CA TYR A 409 9.64 -6.63 -17.32
C TYR A 409 10.24 -7.96 -16.84
N ARG A 410 9.48 -9.07 -16.84
CA ARG A 410 10.05 -10.39 -16.51
C ARG A 410 10.93 -10.91 -17.63
N TYR A 411 10.69 -10.50 -18.87
CA TYR A 411 11.47 -10.93 -20.03
C TYR A 411 12.72 -10.06 -20.16
N ARG A 412 13.89 -10.70 -20.02
CA ARG A 412 15.21 -10.04 -20.11
C ARG A 412 15.89 -10.21 -21.47
N ALA A 413 15.52 -11.25 -22.23
CA ALA A 413 16.11 -11.58 -23.52
C ALA A 413 15.23 -11.05 -24.67
N LEU A 414 15.12 -9.73 -24.80
CA LEU A 414 14.36 -9.08 -25.88
C LEU A 414 15.27 -8.70 -27.05
N THR A 415 14.70 -8.63 -28.26
CA THR A 415 15.38 -8.03 -29.41
C THR A 415 15.37 -6.49 -29.30
N PRO A 416 16.25 -5.76 -30.00
CA PRO A 416 16.24 -4.30 -30.01
C PRO A 416 14.87 -3.70 -30.40
N GLU A 417 14.21 -4.31 -31.39
CA GLU A 417 12.86 -3.93 -31.83
C GLU A 417 11.81 -4.16 -30.73
N GLU A 418 11.87 -5.29 -30.02
CA GLU A 418 10.99 -5.60 -28.89
C GLU A 418 11.24 -4.68 -27.69
N GLU A 419 12.48 -4.22 -27.48
CA GLU A 419 12.81 -3.26 -26.43
C GLU A 419 12.25 -1.86 -26.72
N GLU A 420 12.32 -1.43 -27.98
CA GLU A 420 11.73 -0.17 -28.43
C GLU A 420 10.19 -0.20 -28.32
N GLU A 421 9.56 -1.28 -28.79
CA GLU A 421 8.11 -1.47 -28.66
C GLU A 421 7.67 -1.50 -27.19
N ARG A 422 8.42 -2.18 -26.32
CA ARG A 422 8.17 -2.18 -24.86
C ARG A 422 8.28 -0.78 -24.26
N ALA A 423 9.23 0.03 -24.71
CA ALA A 423 9.43 1.40 -24.22
C ALA A 423 8.27 2.34 -24.64
N ASP A 424 7.80 2.24 -25.89
CA ASP A 424 6.62 2.99 -26.36
C ASP A 424 5.37 2.62 -25.57
N LEU A 425 5.06 1.32 -25.49
CA LEU A 425 3.90 0.81 -24.77
C LEU A 425 3.91 1.22 -23.30
N ARG A 426 5.10 1.22 -22.67
CA ARG A 426 5.28 1.73 -21.30
C ARG A 426 4.91 3.21 -21.19
N GLY A 427 5.45 4.07 -22.06
CA GLY A 427 5.18 5.50 -22.01
C GLY A 427 3.69 5.80 -22.09
N ARG A 428 2.99 5.09 -22.99
CA ARG A 428 1.53 5.17 -23.15
C ARG A 428 0.77 4.69 -21.92
N VAL A 429 1.23 3.61 -21.26
CA VAL A 429 0.62 3.12 -20.01
C VAL A 429 0.82 4.10 -18.86
N GLU A 430 2.01 4.68 -18.71
CA GLU A 430 2.29 5.64 -17.63
C GLU A 430 1.41 6.89 -17.77
N VAL A 431 1.25 7.40 -18.99
CA VAL A 431 0.33 8.51 -19.30
C VAL A 431 -1.10 8.15 -18.94
N LEU A 432 -1.62 7.03 -19.45
CA LEU A 432 -3.02 6.65 -19.28
C LEU A 432 -3.35 6.29 -17.81
N VAL A 433 -2.44 5.64 -17.10
CA VAL A 433 -2.59 5.39 -15.66
C VAL A 433 -2.63 6.70 -14.88
N GLY A 434 -1.77 7.66 -15.22
CA GLY A 434 -1.79 9.00 -14.63
C GLY A 434 -3.11 9.73 -14.86
N GLU A 435 -3.71 9.60 -16.05
CA GLU A 435 -5.02 10.17 -16.36
C GLU A 435 -6.17 9.46 -15.64
N LEU A 436 -6.14 8.12 -15.56
CA LEU A 436 -7.11 7.33 -14.80
C LEU A 436 -7.09 7.68 -13.30
N GLU A 437 -5.92 7.96 -12.74
CA GLU A 437 -5.72 8.31 -11.32
C GLU A 437 -6.09 9.78 -10.99
N ARG A 438 -6.03 10.69 -11.97
CA ARG A 438 -6.41 12.11 -11.78
C ARG A 438 -7.93 12.34 -11.75
N GLU A 439 -8.74 11.35 -12.13
CA GLU A 439 -10.22 11.39 -12.12
C GLU A 439 -10.85 12.57 -12.90
N ALA A 440 -10.08 13.30 -13.72
CA ALA A 440 -10.50 14.54 -14.39
C ALA A 440 -11.10 14.31 -15.79
N SER A 441 -10.71 13.24 -16.49
CA SER A 441 -11.12 12.99 -17.88
C SER A 441 -12.33 12.04 -17.98
N PRO A 442 -13.13 12.11 -19.06
CA PRO A 442 -14.28 11.22 -19.29
C PRO A 442 -13.86 9.74 -19.31
N LEU A 443 -14.55 8.89 -18.53
CA LEU A 443 -14.17 7.47 -18.39
C LEU A 443 -14.28 6.71 -19.71
N GLU A 444 -15.27 7.00 -20.55
CA GLU A 444 -15.58 6.21 -21.75
C GLU A 444 -14.42 6.22 -22.76
N ALA A 445 -13.76 7.37 -22.94
CA ALA A 445 -12.58 7.49 -23.79
C ALA A 445 -11.37 6.75 -23.19
N LEU A 446 -11.12 6.94 -21.89
CA LEU A 446 -10.03 6.27 -21.18
C LEU A 446 -10.19 4.75 -21.15
N GLU A 447 -11.42 4.25 -21.15
CA GLU A 447 -11.71 2.82 -21.23
C GLU A 447 -11.38 2.23 -22.60
N ALA A 448 -11.79 2.91 -23.67
CA ALA A 448 -11.48 2.48 -25.03
C ALA A 448 -9.96 2.47 -25.25
N ASP A 449 -9.28 3.53 -24.83
CA ASP A 449 -7.83 3.65 -24.91
C ASP A 449 -7.13 2.59 -24.04
N GLY A 450 -7.63 2.35 -22.83
CA GLY A 450 -7.10 1.35 -21.92
C GLY A 450 -7.26 -0.08 -22.43
N GLU A 451 -8.39 -0.39 -23.05
CA GLU A 451 -8.64 -1.71 -23.62
C GLU A 451 -7.78 -1.95 -24.87
N ALA A 452 -7.68 -0.94 -25.76
CA ALA A 452 -6.81 -1.00 -26.93
C ALA A 452 -5.33 -1.18 -26.51
N LEU A 453 -4.89 -0.46 -25.49
CA LEU A 453 -3.53 -0.56 -24.97
C LEU A 453 -3.26 -1.90 -24.29
N ALA A 454 -4.24 -2.45 -23.56
CA ALA A 454 -4.12 -3.78 -22.98
C ALA A 454 -4.01 -4.88 -24.06
N GLN A 455 -4.79 -4.78 -25.13
CA GLN A 455 -4.72 -5.70 -26.28
C GLN A 455 -3.36 -5.63 -26.98
N ALA A 456 -2.81 -4.42 -27.16
CA ALA A 456 -1.48 -4.23 -27.73
C ALA A 456 -0.39 -4.90 -26.86
N PHE A 457 -0.46 -4.74 -25.53
CA PHE A 457 0.45 -5.41 -24.59
C PHE A 457 0.33 -6.93 -24.66
N GLU A 458 -0.89 -7.47 -24.70
CA GLU A 458 -1.13 -8.90 -24.77
C GLU A 458 -0.60 -9.50 -26.09
N ALA A 459 -0.77 -8.81 -27.21
CA ALA A 459 -0.21 -9.21 -28.50
C ALA A 459 1.32 -9.21 -28.49
N PHE A 460 1.93 -8.14 -27.94
CA PHE A 460 3.38 -8.05 -27.76
C PHE A 460 3.92 -9.21 -26.90
N LEU A 461 3.35 -9.42 -25.73
CA LEU A 461 3.74 -10.51 -24.82
C LEU A 461 3.56 -11.89 -25.46
N GLY A 462 2.49 -12.08 -26.25
CA GLY A 462 2.24 -13.30 -27.00
C GLY A 462 3.35 -13.61 -28.01
N ARG A 463 3.81 -12.60 -28.77
CA ARG A 463 4.92 -12.76 -29.72
C ARG A 463 6.24 -13.07 -29.02
N VAL A 464 6.58 -12.31 -27.98
CA VAL A 464 7.81 -12.52 -27.18
C VAL A 464 7.82 -13.93 -26.59
N LYS A 465 6.73 -14.34 -25.95
CA LYS A 465 6.61 -15.67 -25.34
C LYS A 465 6.77 -16.78 -26.37
N HIS A 466 6.08 -16.67 -27.50
CA HIS A 466 6.17 -17.67 -28.57
C HIS A 466 7.61 -17.80 -29.11
N ARG A 467 8.27 -16.68 -29.38
CA ARG A 467 9.68 -16.67 -29.84
C ARG A 467 10.59 -17.35 -28.83
N LEU A 468 10.48 -16.98 -27.54
CA LEU A 468 11.29 -17.56 -26.48
C LEU A 468 11.02 -19.05 -26.26
N GLU A 469 9.78 -19.52 -26.44
CA GLU A 469 9.43 -20.94 -26.39
C GLU A 469 10.08 -21.73 -27.54
N VAL A 470 10.05 -21.19 -28.76
CA VAL A 470 10.70 -21.78 -29.93
C VAL A 470 12.22 -21.85 -29.74
N GLU A 471 12.83 -20.76 -29.27
CA GLU A 471 14.27 -20.70 -29.00
C GLU A 471 14.68 -21.67 -27.89
N ARG A 472 13.90 -21.75 -26.80
CA ARG A 472 14.12 -22.70 -25.72
C ARG A 472 14.05 -24.15 -26.20
N ALA A 473 13.05 -24.49 -27.02
CA ALA A 473 12.91 -25.83 -27.60
C ALA A 473 14.11 -26.20 -28.46
N ARG A 474 14.58 -25.26 -29.31
CA ARG A 474 15.77 -25.43 -30.12
C ARG A 474 17.02 -25.68 -29.28
N LEU A 475 17.28 -24.84 -28.27
CA LEU A 475 18.45 -24.97 -27.39
C LEU A 475 18.45 -26.29 -26.61
N LEU A 476 17.29 -26.77 -26.16
CA LEU A 476 17.16 -28.04 -25.46
C LEU A 476 17.41 -29.24 -26.37
N GLU A 477 16.94 -29.21 -27.62
CA GLU A 477 17.20 -30.29 -28.58
C GLU A 477 18.68 -30.32 -29.00
N GLU A 478 19.29 -29.16 -29.22
CA GLU A 478 20.75 -29.04 -29.46
C GLU A 478 21.55 -29.59 -28.26
N ALA A 479 21.16 -29.25 -27.03
CA ALA A 479 21.81 -29.78 -25.82
C ALA A 479 21.64 -31.30 -25.67
N LYS A 480 20.47 -31.85 -26.03
CA LYS A 480 20.19 -33.28 -26.01
C LYS A 480 21.07 -34.02 -27.03
N ASN A 481 21.20 -33.49 -28.23
CA ASN A 481 22.08 -34.05 -29.28
C ASN A 481 23.55 -34.05 -28.84
N LEU A 482 24.05 -32.94 -28.28
CA LEU A 482 25.41 -32.86 -27.75
C LEU A 482 25.64 -33.85 -26.59
N LYS A 483 24.64 -34.05 -25.73
CA LYS A 483 24.75 -35.01 -24.63
C LYS A 483 24.76 -36.47 -25.12
N ALA A 484 23.99 -36.78 -26.16
CA ALA A 484 24.05 -38.09 -26.82
C ALA A 484 25.43 -38.35 -27.43
N GLN A 485 25.98 -37.37 -28.16
CA GLN A 485 27.35 -37.45 -28.72
C GLN A 485 28.42 -37.60 -27.63
N ALA A 486 28.30 -36.87 -26.52
CA ALA A 486 29.22 -36.99 -25.39
C ALA A 486 29.20 -38.40 -24.78
N GLN A 487 28.00 -38.99 -24.60
CA GLN A 487 27.84 -40.34 -24.07
C GLN A 487 28.43 -41.40 -25.01
N GLU A 488 28.21 -41.26 -26.32
CA GLU A 488 28.79 -42.16 -27.33
C GLU A 488 30.32 -42.10 -27.34
N ALA A 489 30.89 -40.89 -27.29
CA ALA A 489 32.33 -40.67 -27.23
C ALA A 489 32.95 -41.25 -25.93
N TRP A 490 32.28 -41.08 -24.79
CA TRP A 490 32.72 -41.65 -23.51
C TRP A 490 32.65 -43.18 -23.50
N ASN A 491 31.55 -43.76 -23.98
CA ASN A 491 31.39 -45.21 -24.11
C ASN A 491 32.48 -45.82 -25.01
N LEU A 492 32.77 -45.15 -26.13
CA LEU A 492 33.86 -45.56 -27.02
C LEU A 492 35.21 -45.49 -26.31
N ALA A 493 35.48 -44.39 -25.60
CA ALA A 493 36.73 -44.22 -24.85
C ALA A 493 36.95 -45.32 -23.80
N GLN A 494 35.91 -45.68 -23.03
CA GLN A 494 36.00 -46.76 -22.04
C GLN A 494 36.24 -48.12 -22.71
N ARG A 495 35.55 -48.40 -23.83
CA ARG A 495 35.72 -49.65 -24.59
C ARG A 495 37.13 -49.78 -25.16
N ILE A 496 37.63 -48.76 -25.85
CA ILE A 496 38.98 -48.83 -26.44
C ILE A 496 40.08 -48.82 -25.38
N ARG A 497 39.87 -48.15 -24.22
CA ARG A 497 40.80 -48.23 -23.08
C ARG A 497 40.87 -49.63 -22.49
N ALA A 498 39.72 -50.28 -22.32
CA ALA A 498 39.68 -51.66 -21.84
C ALA A 498 40.35 -52.63 -22.82
N LEU A 499 40.15 -52.40 -24.12
CA LEU A 499 40.78 -53.19 -25.19
C LEU A 499 42.28 -52.90 -25.33
N ALA A 500 42.75 -51.67 -25.08
CA ALA A 500 44.18 -51.33 -25.13
C ALA A 500 45.04 -52.20 -24.20
N TYR A 501 44.48 -52.71 -23.10
CA TYR A 501 45.17 -53.60 -22.17
C TYR A 501 44.97 -55.09 -22.47
N LYS A 502 43.81 -55.48 -23.02
CA LYS A 502 43.41 -56.89 -23.19
C LYS A 502 43.61 -57.43 -24.61
N ASP A 503 43.32 -56.61 -25.61
CA ASP A 503 43.37 -56.95 -27.04
C ASP A 503 43.53 -55.66 -27.88
N PRO A 504 44.77 -55.17 -28.07
CA PRO A 504 45.04 -53.93 -28.81
C PRO A 504 44.57 -54.00 -30.28
N GLU A 505 44.65 -55.15 -30.93
CA GLU A 505 44.13 -55.28 -32.30
C GLU A 505 42.60 -55.17 -32.35
N GLY A 506 41.90 -55.77 -31.38
CA GLY A 506 40.45 -55.61 -31.21
C GLY A 506 40.04 -54.16 -31.00
N GLY A 507 40.83 -53.39 -30.25
CA GLY A 507 40.64 -51.94 -30.08
C GLY A 507 40.82 -51.15 -31.39
N MET A 508 41.83 -51.49 -32.19
CA MET A 508 42.07 -50.84 -33.49
C MET A 508 40.96 -51.16 -34.51
N ARG A 509 40.44 -52.40 -34.51
CA ARG A 509 39.27 -52.78 -35.34
C ARG A 509 38.00 -52.02 -34.93
N GLU A 510 37.83 -51.70 -33.65
CA GLU A 510 36.70 -50.89 -33.17
C GLU A 510 36.79 -49.44 -33.65
N LEU A 511 38.00 -48.87 -33.70
CA LEU A 511 38.25 -47.56 -34.32
C LEU A 511 38.08 -47.58 -35.85
N GLU A 512 38.48 -48.69 -36.50
CA GLU A 512 38.34 -48.90 -37.95
C GLU A 512 36.87 -48.97 -38.38
N LYS A 513 36.03 -49.71 -37.65
CA LYS A 513 34.57 -49.75 -37.88
C LYS A 513 33.90 -48.39 -37.84
N ARG A 514 34.47 -47.45 -37.08
CA ARG A 514 33.99 -46.06 -36.95
C ARG A 514 34.71 -45.09 -37.90
N GLY A 515 35.54 -45.60 -38.80
CA GLY A 515 36.28 -44.83 -39.81
C GLY A 515 37.37 -43.92 -39.23
N MET A 516 37.76 -44.10 -37.96
CA MET A 516 38.74 -43.25 -37.30
C MET A 516 40.18 -43.62 -37.67
N VAL A 517 40.42 -44.88 -37.99
CA VAL A 517 41.71 -45.40 -38.48
C VAL A 517 41.47 -46.23 -39.74
N LYS A 518 42.47 -46.33 -40.62
CA LYS A 518 42.42 -47.14 -41.84
C LYS A 518 43.41 -48.29 -41.76
N ARG A 519 43.02 -49.49 -42.16
CA ARG A 519 43.95 -50.62 -42.22
C ARG A 519 44.80 -50.53 -43.48
N ILE A 520 46.11 -50.71 -43.33
CA ILE A 520 47.09 -50.78 -44.42
C ILE A 520 47.56 -52.23 -44.58
N ALA A 521 47.69 -52.69 -45.82
CA ALA A 521 48.29 -53.99 -46.12
C ALA A 521 49.81 -53.97 -45.83
N PRO A 522 50.41 -55.06 -45.32
CA PRO A 522 51.82 -55.08 -44.94
C PRO A 522 52.71 -54.85 -46.17
N GLN A 523 53.48 -53.75 -46.19
CA GLN A 523 54.59 -53.58 -47.12
C GLN A 523 55.84 -54.27 -46.53
N ALA A 524 56.45 -55.17 -47.31
CA ALA A 524 57.68 -55.85 -46.94
C ALA A 524 58.84 -54.85 -46.81
N LEU A 525 59.45 -54.79 -45.62
CA LEU A 525 60.70 -54.04 -45.41
C LEU A 525 61.88 -54.76 -46.09
N PRO A 526 62.86 -54.03 -46.67
CA PRO A 526 63.96 -54.63 -47.42
C PRO A 526 64.94 -55.34 -46.48
N SER A 527 65.30 -56.57 -46.84
CA SER A 527 66.29 -57.40 -46.16
C SER A 527 67.72 -56.93 -46.47
N GLY A 528 68.48 -56.54 -45.44
CA GLY A 528 69.94 -56.47 -45.46
C GLY A 528 70.59 -57.86 -45.38
N PRO A 529 71.91 -57.98 -45.65
CA PRO A 529 72.54 -59.19 -46.19
C PRO A 529 72.70 -60.32 -45.16
N ARG A 530 72.60 -61.57 -45.63
CA ARG A 530 72.90 -62.80 -44.87
C ARG A 530 74.42 -63.05 -44.84
N GLU A 531 74.98 -63.25 -43.66
CA GLU A 531 76.36 -63.76 -43.49
C GLU A 531 76.38 -65.29 -43.57
N GLU A 532 77.10 -65.85 -44.54
CA GLU A 532 77.33 -67.30 -44.74
C GLU A 532 78.42 -67.89 -43.80
N GLY A 533 78.82 -67.16 -42.75
CA GLY A 533 79.91 -67.56 -41.84
C GLY A 533 79.53 -68.52 -40.72
N GLU A 534 78.26 -68.65 -40.35
CA GLU A 534 77.85 -69.44 -39.18
C GLU A 534 77.94 -70.96 -39.40
N SER A 535 77.80 -71.43 -40.64
CA SER A 535 77.74 -72.87 -40.94
C SER A 535 79.12 -73.54 -40.79
N ALA A 536 80.20 -72.88 -41.17
CA ALA A 536 81.56 -73.42 -41.06
C ALA A 536 82.05 -73.45 -39.60
N LEU A 537 81.67 -72.46 -38.81
CA LEU A 537 82.05 -72.33 -37.40
C LEU A 537 81.36 -73.40 -36.53
N ARG A 538 80.10 -73.76 -36.85
CA ARG A 538 79.36 -74.86 -36.18
C ARG A 538 79.94 -76.24 -36.47
N VAL A 539 80.40 -76.49 -37.70
CA VAL A 539 81.06 -77.77 -38.06
C VAL A 539 82.39 -77.91 -37.30
N MET A 540 83.18 -76.83 -37.22
CA MET A 540 84.45 -76.85 -36.46
C MET A 540 84.23 -76.99 -34.95
N GLN A 541 83.19 -76.36 -34.38
CA GLN A 541 82.83 -76.52 -32.97
C GLN A 541 82.33 -77.94 -32.65
N GLY A 542 81.58 -78.57 -33.56
CA GLY A 542 81.15 -79.97 -33.43
C GLY A 542 82.33 -80.96 -33.43
N VAL A 543 83.31 -80.76 -34.31
CA VAL A 543 84.52 -81.61 -34.39
C VAL A 543 85.41 -81.43 -33.15
N LEU A 544 85.59 -80.19 -32.69
CA LEU A 544 86.38 -79.88 -31.49
C LEU A 544 85.72 -80.43 -30.21
N GLY A 545 84.40 -80.33 -30.09
CA GLY A 545 83.63 -80.89 -28.97
C GLY A 545 83.73 -82.42 -28.90
N ALA A 546 83.63 -83.11 -30.04
CA ALA A 546 83.78 -84.57 -30.10
C ALA A 546 85.18 -85.06 -29.72
N ALA A 547 86.23 -84.36 -30.15
CA ALA A 547 87.61 -84.68 -29.80
C ALA A 547 87.89 -84.50 -28.29
N LEU A 548 87.31 -83.48 -27.65
CA LEU A 548 87.47 -83.22 -26.22
C LEU A 548 86.72 -84.24 -25.34
N VAL A 549 85.55 -84.72 -25.79
CA VAL A 549 84.80 -85.81 -25.11
C VAL A 549 85.57 -87.13 -25.19
N MET A 550 86.11 -87.47 -26.36
CA MET A 550 86.93 -88.68 -26.55
C MET A 550 88.22 -88.65 -25.70
N ALA A 551 88.75 -87.46 -25.41
CA ALA A 551 89.89 -87.26 -24.51
C ALA A 551 89.51 -87.25 -23.01
N GLY A 552 88.26 -87.57 -22.65
CA GLY A 552 87.80 -87.70 -21.26
C GLY A 552 87.53 -86.39 -20.53
N ARG A 553 87.48 -85.24 -21.24
CA ARG A 553 87.17 -83.94 -20.63
C ARG A 553 85.68 -83.62 -20.73
N SER A 554 85.06 -83.37 -19.58
CA SER A 554 83.61 -83.12 -19.45
C SER A 554 83.13 -81.84 -20.13
N GLU A 555 84.02 -80.88 -20.39
CA GLU A 555 83.73 -79.62 -21.08
C GLU A 555 83.41 -79.82 -22.57
N GLY A 556 83.87 -80.92 -23.18
CA GLY A 556 83.57 -81.25 -24.57
C GLY A 556 82.08 -81.45 -24.84
N TRP A 557 81.31 -81.91 -23.85
CA TRP A 557 79.86 -82.07 -23.95
C TRP A 557 79.11 -80.74 -24.06
N ARG A 558 79.61 -79.65 -23.46
CA ARG A 558 79.01 -78.32 -23.58
C ARG A 558 79.23 -77.70 -24.96
N VAL A 559 80.41 -77.93 -25.54
CA VAL A 559 80.75 -77.47 -26.90
C VAL A 559 79.94 -78.22 -27.96
N LEU A 560 79.73 -79.53 -27.76
CA LEU A 560 78.82 -80.34 -28.58
C LEU A 560 77.35 -79.91 -28.47
N ALA A 561 76.87 -79.56 -27.28
CA ALA A 561 75.52 -79.05 -27.09
C ALA A 561 75.30 -77.68 -27.76
N GLY A 562 76.31 -76.80 -27.75
CA GLY A 562 76.25 -75.50 -28.42
C GLY A 562 76.21 -75.57 -29.96
N ALA A 563 76.73 -76.64 -30.56
CA ALA A 563 76.71 -76.84 -32.02
C ALA A 563 75.38 -77.42 -32.56
N VAL A 564 74.54 -77.99 -31.69
CA VAL A 564 73.31 -78.73 -32.08
C VAL A 564 72.02 -78.04 -31.64
N ILE A 565 72.09 -76.92 -30.89
CA ILE A 565 70.90 -76.14 -30.50
C ILE A 565 70.73 -74.94 -31.44
N PRO A 566 69.66 -74.87 -32.24
CA PRO A 566 69.30 -73.64 -32.92
C PRO A 566 68.93 -72.57 -31.89
N GLN A 567 69.74 -71.53 -31.76
CA GLN A 567 69.22 -70.22 -31.39
C GLN A 567 68.41 -69.69 -32.57
N VAL A 568 67.11 -69.96 -32.56
CA VAL A 568 66.13 -69.15 -33.33
C VAL A 568 65.47 -68.22 -32.32
N VAL A 569 66.25 -67.24 -31.87
CA VAL A 569 65.72 -65.89 -31.71
C VAL A 569 65.70 -65.31 -33.12
N GLU A 570 64.58 -64.70 -33.50
CA GLU A 570 64.33 -64.06 -34.82
C GLU A 570 63.85 -64.95 -35.99
N ALA A 571 62.63 -65.51 -35.89
CA ALA A 571 61.76 -65.68 -37.06
C ALA A 571 60.29 -65.85 -36.65
N GLY A 572 59.77 -64.87 -35.90
CA GLY A 572 58.37 -64.78 -35.52
C GLY A 572 57.79 -63.40 -35.77
N ARG A 573 58.21 -62.72 -36.86
CA ARG A 573 57.47 -61.55 -37.35
C ARG A 573 56.24 -62.06 -38.09
N GLY A 574 55.18 -62.30 -37.34
CA GLY A 574 53.83 -62.34 -37.89
C GLY A 574 53.61 -61.08 -38.73
N THR A 575 52.91 -61.22 -39.84
CA THR A 575 52.44 -60.12 -40.69
C THR A 575 51.58 -59.16 -39.84
N ALA A 576 52.23 -58.20 -39.19
CA ALA A 576 51.56 -57.26 -38.30
C ALA A 576 50.64 -56.39 -39.15
N THR A 577 49.36 -56.48 -38.85
CA THR A 577 48.35 -55.57 -39.37
C THR A 577 48.75 -54.14 -39.00
N ALA A 578 48.95 -53.26 -39.98
CA ALA A 578 49.28 -51.86 -39.73
C ALA A 578 48.02 -51.00 -39.89
N TRP A 579 47.83 -50.02 -39.01
CA TRP A 579 46.75 -49.05 -39.10
C TRP A 579 47.31 -47.64 -39.29
N GLU A 580 46.59 -46.82 -40.04
CA GLU A 580 46.88 -45.43 -40.31
C GLU A 580 45.92 -44.53 -39.53
N PHE A 581 46.45 -43.48 -38.90
CA PHE A 581 45.66 -42.38 -38.35
C PHE A 581 46.18 -41.07 -38.97
N ARG A 582 45.33 -40.39 -39.75
CA ARG A 582 45.64 -39.09 -40.38
C ARG A 582 46.95 -39.06 -41.20
N GLY A 583 47.25 -40.09 -42.00
CA GLY A 583 48.47 -40.13 -42.82
C GLY A 583 49.67 -40.81 -42.16
N GLU A 584 49.59 -41.12 -40.86
CA GLU A 584 50.71 -41.70 -40.11
C GLU A 584 50.43 -43.14 -39.68
N VAL A 585 51.43 -44.03 -39.83
CA VAL A 585 51.35 -45.44 -39.41
C VAL A 585 51.44 -45.53 -37.89
N VAL A 586 50.45 -46.17 -37.27
CA VAL A 586 50.39 -46.43 -35.84
C VAL A 586 51.40 -47.53 -35.49
N ARG A 587 52.53 -47.14 -34.88
CA ARG A 587 53.63 -48.05 -34.52
C ARG A 587 53.37 -48.86 -33.25
N ASP A 588 52.64 -48.29 -32.30
CA ASP A 588 52.25 -48.94 -31.05
C ASP A 588 50.72 -48.80 -30.84
N PRO A 589 49.94 -49.84 -31.22
CA PRO A 589 48.49 -49.83 -31.07
C PRO A 589 48.01 -49.63 -29.63
N ALA A 590 48.71 -50.16 -28.62
CA ALA A 590 48.26 -50.08 -27.23
C ALA A 590 48.41 -48.65 -26.69
N THR A 591 49.57 -48.04 -26.89
CA THR A 591 49.84 -46.64 -26.50
C THR A 591 48.97 -45.66 -27.29
N PHE A 592 48.77 -45.91 -28.59
CA PHE A 592 47.87 -45.11 -29.43
C PHE A 592 46.42 -45.18 -28.94
N LEU A 593 45.88 -46.37 -28.66
CA LEU A 593 44.52 -46.53 -28.13
C LEU A 593 44.34 -45.85 -26.78
N PHE A 594 45.36 -45.89 -25.91
CA PHE A 594 45.33 -45.22 -24.62
C PHE A 594 45.27 -43.69 -24.77
N HIS A 595 46.10 -43.10 -25.63
CA HIS A 595 46.05 -41.66 -25.92
C HIS A 595 44.77 -41.25 -26.65
N MET A 596 44.27 -42.09 -27.57
CA MET A 596 43.00 -41.87 -28.25
C MET A 596 41.83 -41.90 -27.26
N ALA A 597 41.82 -42.83 -26.30
CA ALA A 597 40.83 -42.88 -25.24
C ALA A 597 40.84 -41.60 -24.39
N GLN A 598 42.03 -41.13 -23.99
CA GLN A 598 42.16 -39.86 -23.26
C GLN A 598 41.67 -38.66 -24.08
N HIS A 599 41.91 -38.64 -25.39
CA HIS A 599 41.43 -37.59 -26.28
C HIS A 599 39.89 -37.62 -26.41
N LEU A 600 39.30 -38.80 -26.58
CA LEU A 600 37.85 -38.98 -26.63
C LEU A 600 37.17 -38.63 -25.31
N GLU A 601 37.77 -38.95 -24.15
CA GLU A 601 37.28 -38.52 -22.84
C GLU A 601 37.29 -36.99 -22.69
N LYS A 602 38.39 -36.34 -23.08
CA LYS A 602 38.48 -34.87 -23.08
C LYS A 602 37.43 -34.24 -24.02
N TRP A 603 37.20 -34.85 -25.18
CA TRP A 603 36.20 -34.38 -26.13
C TRP A 603 34.76 -34.58 -25.61
N ALA A 604 34.45 -35.73 -25.04
CA ALA A 604 33.19 -35.99 -24.36
C ALA A 604 32.92 -34.99 -23.23
N GLY A 605 33.95 -34.65 -22.44
CA GLY A 605 33.88 -33.60 -21.43
C GLY A 605 33.53 -32.22 -22.01
N LYS A 606 34.17 -31.82 -23.12
CA LYS A 606 33.85 -30.56 -23.81
C LYS A 606 32.42 -30.52 -24.35
N LEU A 607 31.95 -31.60 -24.96
CA LEU A 607 30.58 -31.70 -25.49
C LEU A 607 29.54 -31.65 -24.35
N SER A 608 29.81 -32.30 -23.22
CA SER A 608 28.94 -32.23 -22.03
C SER A 608 28.88 -30.80 -21.46
N GLN A 609 30.02 -30.12 -21.35
CA GLN A 609 30.07 -28.72 -20.89
C GLN A 609 29.30 -27.77 -21.82
N GLN A 610 29.40 -27.98 -23.13
CA GLN A 610 28.62 -27.23 -24.12
C GLN A 610 27.12 -27.49 -23.97
N ALA A 611 26.71 -28.75 -23.79
CA ALA A 611 25.31 -29.11 -23.55
C ALA A 611 24.76 -28.47 -22.26
N ASP A 612 25.53 -28.46 -21.18
CA ASP A 612 25.13 -27.86 -19.91
C ASP A 612 25.05 -26.32 -20.02
N SER A 613 25.94 -25.69 -20.80
CA SER A 613 25.88 -24.26 -21.12
C SER A 613 24.61 -23.89 -21.90
N LEU A 614 24.22 -24.69 -22.90
CA LEU A 614 22.97 -24.48 -23.64
C LEU A 614 21.73 -24.66 -22.74
N ARG A 615 21.75 -25.63 -21.82
CA ARG A 615 20.67 -25.81 -20.83
C ARG A 615 20.54 -24.64 -19.86
N LEU A 616 21.67 -24.06 -19.45
CA LEU A 616 21.67 -22.85 -18.61
C LEU A 616 21.09 -21.65 -19.38
N ARG A 617 21.45 -21.48 -20.66
CA ARG A 617 20.86 -20.45 -21.54
C ARG A 617 19.36 -20.64 -21.75
N ALA A 618 18.89 -21.89 -21.88
CA ALA A 618 17.47 -22.20 -22.02
C ALA A 618 16.63 -22.01 -20.74
N LYS A 619 17.29 -21.81 -19.59
CA LYS A 619 16.68 -21.59 -18.27
C LYS A 619 16.65 -20.11 -17.88
N ALA A 620 17.64 -19.34 -18.35
CA ALA A 620 17.68 -17.89 -18.24
C ALA A 620 16.59 -17.25 -19.11
#